data_AF-A0A9D5ZXB9-F1
#
_entry.id   AF-A0A9D5ZXB9-F1
#
_cell.length_a   1.000
_cell.length_b   1.000
_cell.length_c   1.000
_cell.angle_alpha   90.00
_cell.angle_beta   90.00
_cell.angle_gamma   90.00
#
_symmetry.space_group_name_H-M   'P 1'
#
loop_
_entity.id
_entity.type
_entity.pdbx_description
1 polymer ?
#
loop_
_entity_poly.entity_id
_entity_poly.type
_entity_poly.pdbx_seq_one_letter_code
_entity_poly.pdbx_strand_id
1 'polypeptide(L)'
;MKIYGNKPPDATEATGSRKAVRTSKDTNTGTGRAASDMVNISDRGRAIEDIKGTIATLPETRDEKVAAVSGAINDGTYEVSPENIASKMLQEAM
;
A
#
# COMPACT_ATOMS: atom_id res chain seq x y z
N MET A 1 5.02 -23.68 -7.93
CA MET A 1 4.84 -23.40 -6.49
C MET A 1 3.41 -23.76 -6.12
N LYS A 2 3.19 -24.53 -5.05
CA LYS A 2 1.87 -24.96 -4.58
C LYS A 2 1.33 -23.95 -3.57
N ILE A 3 0.08 -23.51 -3.70
CA ILE A 3 -0.72 -23.03 -2.57
C ILE A 3 -2.10 -23.67 -2.68
N TYR A 4 -2.41 -24.53 -1.70
CA TYR A 4 -3.73 -25.11 -1.45
C TYR A 4 -4.43 -24.22 -0.42
N GLY A 5 -5.74 -23.99 -0.60
CA GLY A 5 -6.55 -23.21 0.33
C GLY A 5 -8.04 -23.34 0.04
N ASN A 6 -8.64 -24.34 0.70
CA ASN A 6 -10.04 -24.68 0.95
C ASN A 6 -11.19 -23.85 0.35
N LYS A 7 -12.10 -24.57 -0.32
CA LYS A 7 -13.50 -24.20 -0.61
C LYS A 7 -14.26 -23.75 0.64
N PRO A 8 -15.21 -22.81 0.48
CA PRO A 8 -16.49 -22.89 1.17
C PRO A 8 -17.64 -23.21 0.18
N PRO A 9 -18.77 -23.75 0.68
CA PRO A 9 -19.71 -24.57 -0.07
C PRO A 9 -20.92 -23.82 -0.65
N ASP A 10 -21.48 -24.44 -1.70
CA ASP A 10 -22.88 -24.49 -2.16
C ASP A 10 -23.75 -23.23 -2.03
N ALA A 11 -23.88 -22.51 -3.16
CA ALA A 11 -25.14 -21.88 -3.52
C ALA A 11 -25.73 -22.63 -4.72
N THR A 12 -26.52 -23.63 -4.40
CA THR A 12 -27.49 -24.26 -5.29
C THR A 12 -28.38 -23.19 -5.94
N GLU A 13 -28.60 -23.37 -7.25
CA GLU A 13 -29.74 -22.85 -8.02
C GLU A 13 -29.83 -21.33 -8.23
N ALA A 14 -29.19 -20.86 -9.32
CA ALA A 14 -29.72 -19.76 -10.11
C ALA A 14 -30.12 -20.29 -11.49
N THR A 15 -31.37 -20.75 -11.54
CA THR A 15 -32.09 -21.15 -12.75
C THR A 15 -32.18 -19.98 -13.74
N GLY A 16 -32.07 -20.28 -15.04
CA GLY A 16 -32.08 -19.26 -16.08
C GLY A 16 -31.91 -19.82 -17.49
N SER A 17 -32.82 -20.71 -17.88
CA SER A 17 -32.98 -21.19 -19.25
C SER A 17 -32.99 -20.05 -20.28
N ARG A 18 -32.11 -20.11 -21.30
CA ARG A 18 -32.40 -19.52 -22.62
C ARG A 18 -31.55 -20.11 -23.76
N LYS A 19 -32.23 -21.00 -24.50
CA LYS A 19 -32.21 -21.21 -25.96
C LYS A 19 -30.90 -21.67 -26.63
N ALA A 20 -30.89 -22.96 -26.97
CA ALA A 20 -29.99 -23.54 -27.97
C ALA A 20 -30.25 -22.94 -29.37
N VAL A 21 -29.21 -22.38 -29.97
CA VAL A 21 -29.08 -22.24 -31.42
C VAL A 21 -27.69 -22.76 -31.77
N ARG A 22 -27.65 -23.93 -32.41
CA ARG A 22 -26.44 -24.55 -32.95
C ARG A 22 -26.23 -24.03 -34.36
N THR A 23 -25.12 -23.33 -34.62
CA THR A 23 -24.47 -23.35 -35.95
C THR A 23 -22.97 -23.15 -35.78
N SER A 24 -22.22 -24.15 -36.21
CA SER A 24 -20.76 -24.29 -36.17
C SER A 24 -20.03 -23.19 -36.95
N LYS A 25 -18.99 -22.58 -36.37
CA LYS A 25 -17.84 -22.06 -37.14
C LYS A 25 -16.63 -21.79 -36.25
N ASP A 26 -15.47 -22.17 -36.79
CA ASP A 26 -14.09 -21.84 -36.39
C ASP A 26 -13.49 -22.51 -35.14
N THR A 27 -12.80 -23.64 -35.37
CA THR A 27 -11.66 -24.06 -34.56
C THR A 27 -10.45 -23.18 -34.89
N ASN A 28 -10.51 -21.91 -34.49
CA ASN A 28 -9.31 -21.12 -34.29
C ASN A 28 -8.88 -21.35 -32.83
N THR A 29 -7.88 -22.21 -32.63
CA THR A 29 -7.24 -22.43 -31.32
C THR A 29 -6.41 -21.19 -30.97
N GLY A 30 -7.11 -20.09 -30.69
CA GLY A 30 -6.59 -18.88 -30.09
C GLY A 30 -6.84 -18.93 -28.59
N THR A 31 -5.75 -19.02 -27.83
CA THR A 31 -5.57 -18.32 -26.55
C THR A 31 -6.70 -18.46 -25.53
N GLY A 32 -6.79 -19.63 -24.88
CA GLY A 32 -7.52 -19.79 -23.62
C GLY A 32 -6.76 -19.19 -22.43
N ARG A 33 -6.46 -17.88 -22.44
CA ARG A 33 -6.06 -17.18 -21.23
C ARG A 33 -7.34 -16.93 -20.44
N ALA A 34 -7.55 -17.70 -19.38
CA ALA A 34 -8.59 -17.42 -18.39
C ALA A 34 -8.57 -15.91 -18.12
N ALA A 35 -9.71 -15.24 -18.30
CA ALA A 35 -9.87 -13.85 -17.95
C ALA A 35 -9.52 -13.72 -16.47
N SER A 36 -8.28 -13.34 -16.19
CA SER A 36 -7.81 -13.09 -14.84
C SER A 36 -8.56 -11.88 -14.35
N ASP A 37 -9.31 -12.00 -13.26
CA ASP A 37 -9.90 -10.86 -12.60
C ASP A 37 -8.81 -9.82 -12.35
N MET A 38 -8.95 -8.66 -13.02
CA MET A 38 -7.99 -7.58 -12.93
C MET A 38 -8.47 -6.62 -11.85
N VAL A 39 -7.85 -6.71 -10.68
CA VAL A 39 -8.09 -5.77 -9.59
C VAL A 39 -7.38 -4.45 -9.92
N ASN A 40 -8.15 -3.39 -10.17
CA ASN A 40 -7.61 -2.04 -10.35
C ASN A 40 -7.45 -1.38 -8.97
N ILE A 41 -6.22 -1.35 -8.46
CA ILE A 41 -5.86 -0.51 -7.32
C ILE A 41 -5.73 0.93 -7.81
N SER A 42 -6.33 1.88 -7.10
CA SER A 42 -6.17 3.30 -7.41
C SER A 42 -4.72 3.73 -7.23
N ASP A 43 -4.23 4.65 -8.07
CA ASP A 43 -2.86 5.16 -7.99
C ASP A 43 -2.51 5.71 -6.59
N ARG A 44 -3.50 6.33 -5.93
CA ARG A 44 -3.38 6.82 -4.55
C ARG A 44 -3.22 5.69 -3.53
N GLY A 45 -3.97 4.59 -3.70
CA GLY A 45 -3.86 3.43 -2.82
C GLY A 45 -2.48 2.77 -2.90
N ARG A 46 -1.91 2.70 -4.11
CA ARG A 46 -0.54 2.21 -4.32
C ARG A 46 0.50 3.12 -3.65
N ALA A 47 0.39 4.43 -3.84
CA ALA A 47 1.30 5.38 -3.22
C ALA A 47 1.29 5.32 -1.69
N ILE A 48 0.11 5.13 -1.07
CA ILE A 48 0.00 4.96 0.38
C ILE A 48 0.72 3.68 0.85
N GLU A 49 0.58 2.57 0.11
CA GLU A 49 1.23 1.32 0.47
C GLU A 49 2.76 1.41 0.37
N ASP A 50 3.26 2.08 -0.67
CA ASP A 50 4.70 2.35 -0.84
C ASP A 50 5.25 3.23 0.29
N ILE A 51 4.50 4.27 0.70
CA ILE A 51 4.86 5.15 1.84
C ILE A 51 4.86 4.36 3.14
N LYS A 52 3.85 3.52 3.40
CA LYS A 52 3.80 2.66 4.59
C LYS A 52 4.99 1.71 4.66
N GLY A 53 5.33 1.08 3.53
CA GLY A 53 6.50 0.22 3.44
C GLY A 53 7.78 0.97 3.79
N THR A 54 7.92 2.20 3.28
CA THR A 54 9.07 3.06 3.59
C THR A 54 9.12 3.42 5.08
N ILE A 55 8.00 3.83 5.67
CA ILE A 55 7.91 4.17 7.10
C ILE A 55 8.29 2.98 7.98
N ALA A 56 7.86 1.77 7.64
CA ALA A 56 8.19 0.56 8.40
C ALA A 56 9.69 0.21 8.40
N THR A 57 10.46 0.74 7.44
CA THR A 57 11.92 0.56 7.37
C THR A 57 12.70 1.65 8.10
N LEU A 58 12.04 2.73 8.52
CA LEU A 58 12.70 3.81 9.24
C LEU A 58 12.99 3.35 10.68
N PRO A 59 14.14 3.76 11.23
CA PRO A 59 14.44 3.49 12.64
C PRO A 59 13.49 4.29 13.54
N GLU A 60 13.13 3.69 14.68
CA GLU A 60 12.32 4.34 15.72
C GLU A 60 12.96 5.65 16.21
N THR A 61 14.29 5.66 16.32
CA THR A 61 15.07 6.84 16.72
C THR A 61 16.07 7.22 15.64
N ARG A 62 16.24 8.53 15.43
CA ARG A 62 17.28 9.08 14.54
C ARG A 62 18.54 9.32 15.36
N ASP A 63 19.23 8.25 15.71
CA ASP A 63 20.37 8.27 16.65
C ASP A 63 21.46 9.26 16.24
N GLU A 64 21.74 9.39 14.94
CA GLU A 64 22.70 10.38 14.41
C GLU A 64 22.32 11.82 14.78
N LYS A 65 21.02 12.16 14.67
CA LYS A 65 20.53 13.49 15.00
C LYS A 65 20.59 13.73 16.51
N VAL A 66 20.28 12.71 17.31
CA VAL A 66 20.38 12.80 18.77
C VAL A 66 21.83 13.02 19.18
N ALA A 67 22.76 12.22 18.66
CA ALA A 67 24.18 12.34 18.94
C ALA A 67 24.74 13.72 18.57
N ALA A 68 24.35 14.25 17.40
CA ALA A 68 24.76 15.59 16.96
C ALA A 68 24.26 16.70 17.90
N VAL A 69 22.99 16.63 18.32
CA VAL A 69 22.41 17.61 19.26
C VAL A 69 23.07 17.48 20.64
N SER A 70 23.24 16.27 21.15
CA SER A 70 23.91 16.01 22.43
C SER A 70 25.35 16.51 22.43
N GLY A 71 26.10 16.31 21.33
CA GLY A 71 27.44 16.85 21.15
C GLY A 71 27.45 18.38 21.21
N ALA A 72 26.60 19.04 20.44
CA ALA A 72 26.50 20.51 20.43
C ALA A 72 26.13 21.09 21.81
N ILE A 73 25.32 20.38 22.60
CA ILE A 73 24.99 20.79 23.98
C ILE A 73 26.23 20.67 24.88
N ASN A 74 26.95 19.55 24.81
CA ASN A 74 28.14 19.32 25.63
C ASN A 74 29.27 20.30 25.29
N ASP A 75 29.44 20.61 24.01
CA ASP A 75 30.44 21.56 23.51
C ASP A 75 30.03 23.03 23.74
N GLY A 76 28.80 23.27 24.21
CA GLY A 76 28.26 24.60 24.48
C GLY A 76 27.92 25.42 23.23
N THR A 77 27.92 24.81 22.05
CA THR A 77 27.63 25.46 20.76
C THR A 77 26.16 25.37 20.37
N TYR A 78 25.32 24.73 21.19
CA TYR A 78 23.88 24.66 20.94
C TYR A 78 23.21 26.00 21.28
N GLU A 79 22.73 26.70 20.27
CA GLU A 79 22.03 27.97 20.42
C GLU A 79 20.51 27.79 20.38
N VAL A 80 19.83 28.33 21.39
CA VAL A 80 18.37 28.32 21.46
C VAL A 80 17.83 29.56 20.77
N SER A 81 17.23 29.40 19.59
CA SER A 81 16.56 30.50 18.87
C SER A 81 15.12 30.68 19.37
N PRO A 82 14.76 31.87 19.93
CA PRO A 82 13.40 32.18 20.36
C PRO A 82 12.39 32.15 19.22
N GLU A 83 12.80 32.54 18.02
CA GLU A 83 11.96 32.54 16.81
C GLU A 83 11.57 31.11 16.42
N ASN A 84 12.52 30.18 16.47
CA ASN A 84 12.25 28.76 16.20
C ASN A 84 11.26 28.17 17.22
N ILE A 85 11.36 28.57 18.49
CA ILE A 85 10.43 28.15 19.54
C ILE A 85 9.02 28.69 19.25
N ALA A 86 8.90 29.99 19.03
CA ALA A 86 7.60 30.62 18.74
C ALA A 86 6.94 30.02 17.49
N SER A 87 7.72 29.77 16.43
CA SER A 87 7.23 29.12 15.20
C SER A 87 6.69 27.71 15.48
N LYS A 88 7.37 26.93 16.32
CA LYS A 88 6.92 25.58 16.70
C LYS A 88 5.66 25.60 17.57
N MET A 89 5.56 26.52 18.52
CA MET A 89 4.36 26.71 19.33
C MET A 89 3.14 27.05 18.48
N LEU A 90 3.30 27.94 17.48
CA LEU A 90 2.21 28.30 16.58
C LEU A 90 1.81 27.14 15.67
N GLN A 91 2.79 26.37 15.20
CA GLN A 91 2.55 25.18 14.37
C GLN A 91 1.74 24.11 15.11
N GLU A 92 1.95 23.91 16.41
CA GLU A 92 1.20 22.94 17.21
C GLU A 92 -0.21 23.42 17.61
N ALA A 93 -0.42 24.72 17.69
CA ALA A 93 -1.70 25.31 18.10
C ALA A 93 -2.77 25.35 16.99
N MET A 94 -2.39 25.10 15.73
CA MET A 94 -3.26 25.09 14.55
C MET A 94 -3.58 23.67 14.10
#